data_AF-T1A069-F1
#
_entry.id   AF-T1A069-F1
#
_cell.length_a   1.000
_cell.length_b   1.000
_cell.length_c   1.000
_cell.angle_alpha   90.00
_cell.angle_beta   90.00
_cell.angle_gamma   90.00
#
_symmetry.space_group_name_H-M   'P 1'
#
loop_
_entity.id
_entity.type
_entity.pdbx_description
1 polymer ?
#
loop_
_entity_poly.entity_id
_entity_poly.type
_entity_poly.pdbx_seq_one_letter_code
_entity_poly.pdbx_strand_id
1 'polypeptide(L)'
;MGFILGPVLYMLIQITVPAVVGVAIGFFVIYINKIFNFDNLLVGFLLGIVILEFTLLEGAGISPFPALIATGAVVGNFSDKSIFWEREANFQQSLSFLAKAIIFILLGGILTLNEMYRYLVPGILLSVAVMFLARPSAVFASLGLVHRLPSRYRIDRKTMAFMGLIGPRGAVSVVMSLVPYTIGLAYHDPLLMQWGQMIYVTVSYVVILSIVLQTIYAPFLARRLLPPVAI
;
A
#
# COMPACT_ATOMS: atom_id res chain seq x y z
N MET A 1 -29.95 12.31 -1.74
CA MET A 1 -29.09 12.53 -0.56
C MET A 1 -28.65 11.22 0.11
N GLY A 2 -29.48 10.16 0.22
CA GLY A 2 -29.10 8.90 0.89
C GLY A 2 -28.07 8.01 0.17
N PHE A 3 -28.01 8.05 -1.17
CA PHE A 3 -27.13 7.17 -1.97
C PHE A 3 -25.63 7.53 -1.87
N ILE A 4 -25.29 8.77 -1.48
CA ILE A 4 -23.89 9.23 -1.36
C ILE A 4 -23.44 9.20 0.10
N LEU A 5 -24.32 9.54 1.05
CA LEU A 5 -23.98 9.56 2.48
C LEU A 5 -23.70 8.16 3.02
N GLY A 6 -24.46 7.15 2.61
CA GLY A 6 -24.27 5.76 3.07
C GLY A 6 -22.88 5.21 2.76
N PRO A 7 -22.42 5.21 1.49
CA PRO A 7 -21.09 4.71 1.12
C PRO A 7 -19.95 5.50 1.75
N VAL A 8 -20.08 6.82 1.87
CA VAL A 8 -19.05 7.66 2.50
C VAL A 8 -18.94 7.37 3.99
N LEU A 9 -20.07 7.24 4.70
CA LEU A 9 -20.08 6.84 6.11
C LEU A 9 -19.50 5.44 6.29
N TYR A 10 -19.84 4.50 5.42
CA TYR A 10 -19.30 3.15 5.46
C TYR A 10 -17.77 3.15 5.26
N MET A 11 -17.27 3.93 4.31
CA MET A 11 -15.83 4.10 4.09
C MET A 11 -15.14 4.72 5.31
N LEU A 12 -15.73 5.75 5.92
CA LEU A 12 -15.18 6.36 7.13
C LEU A 12 -15.13 5.36 8.29
N ILE A 13 -16.19 4.57 8.50
CA ILE A 13 -16.22 3.53 9.53
C ILE A 13 -15.15 2.47 9.26
N GLN A 14 -15.04 1.98 8.02
CA GLN A 14 -14.05 0.98 7.64
C GLN A 14 -12.59 1.46 7.76
N ILE A 15 -12.35 2.77 7.74
CA ILE A 15 -11.00 3.31 7.93
C ILE A 15 -10.76 3.60 9.42
N THR A 16 -11.68 4.33 10.06
CA THR A 16 -11.48 4.85 11.42
C THR A 16 -11.58 3.76 12.48
N VAL A 17 -12.58 2.87 12.41
CA VAL A 17 -12.78 1.84 13.44
C VAL A 17 -11.59 0.88 13.50
N PRO A 18 -11.14 0.27 12.40
CA PRO A 18 -9.94 -0.58 12.41
C PRO A 18 -8.69 0.17 12.85
N ALA A 19 -8.49 1.41 12.39
CA ALA A 19 -7.32 2.19 12.78
C ALA A 19 -7.26 2.42 14.30
N VAL A 20 -8.39 2.76 14.94
CA VAL A 20 -8.46 2.94 16.39
C VAL A 20 -8.19 1.63 17.14
N VAL A 21 -8.76 0.53 16.65
CA VAL A 21 -8.53 -0.81 17.22
C VAL A 21 -7.05 -1.19 17.11
N GLY A 22 -6.42 -0.98 15.95
CA GLY A 22 -5.00 -1.27 15.74
C GLY A 22 -4.08 -0.40 16.62
N VAL A 23 -4.42 0.87 16.82
CA VAL A 23 -3.68 1.71 17.78
C VAL A 23 -3.78 1.15 19.21
N ALA A 24 -4.97 0.72 19.64
CA ALA A 24 -5.17 0.12 20.97
C ALA A 24 -4.38 -1.19 21.13
N ILE A 25 -4.41 -2.05 20.11
CA ILE A 25 -3.63 -3.30 20.07
C ILE A 25 -2.13 -3.00 20.10
N GLY A 26 -1.65 -2.02 19.33
CA GLY A 26 -0.25 -1.60 19.33
C GLY A 26 0.24 -1.17 20.71
N PHE A 27 -0.55 -0.38 21.45
CA PHE A 27 -0.21 -0.03 22.84
C PHE A 27 -0.27 -1.23 23.78
N PHE A 28 -1.23 -2.13 23.59
CA PHE A 28 -1.32 -3.37 24.36
C PHE A 28 -0.07 -4.26 24.17
N VAL A 29 0.43 -4.39 22.94
CA VAL A 29 1.67 -5.10 22.61
C VAL A 29 2.85 -4.53 23.41
N ILE A 30 3.02 -3.20 23.38
CA ILE A 30 4.12 -2.51 24.07
C ILE A 30 4.03 -2.74 25.58
N TYR A 31 2.82 -2.63 26.15
CA TYR A 31 2.57 -2.83 27.58
C TYR A 31 2.92 -4.26 28.02
N ILE A 32 2.46 -5.26 27.27
CA ILE A 32 2.75 -6.67 27.54
C ILE A 32 4.24 -6.96 27.41
N ASN A 33 4.89 -6.42 26.37
CA ASN A 33 6.33 -6.63 26.19
C ASN A 33 7.15 -6.04 27.36
N LYS A 34 6.74 -4.87 27.89
CA LYS A 34 7.39 -4.26 29.05
C LYS A 34 7.25 -5.09 30.34
N ILE A 35 6.16 -5.83 30.50
CA ILE A 35 5.92 -6.66 31.69
C ILE A 35 6.70 -7.96 31.63
N PHE A 36 6.70 -8.62 30.47
CA PHE A 36 7.18 -10.00 30.33
C PHE A 36 8.59 -10.11 29.72
N ASN A 37 9.17 -9.04 29.17
CA ASN A 37 10.47 -9.03 28.47
C ASN A 37 10.63 -10.22 27.51
N PHE A 38 9.84 -10.23 26.43
CA PHE A 38 9.88 -11.29 25.42
C PHE A 38 11.09 -11.18 24.49
N ASP A 39 12.32 -11.16 25.03
CA ASP A 39 13.54 -10.93 24.23
C ASP A 39 13.72 -11.96 23.09
N ASN A 40 13.36 -13.23 23.32
CA ASN A 40 13.48 -14.29 22.31
C ASN A 40 12.16 -14.68 21.62
N LEU A 41 11.01 -14.22 22.12
CA LEU A 41 9.68 -14.61 21.60
C LEU A 41 8.96 -13.47 20.87
N LEU A 42 9.56 -12.28 20.81
CA LEU A 42 8.97 -11.09 20.20
C LEU A 42 8.45 -11.32 18.77
N VAL A 43 9.24 -12.04 17.95
CA VAL A 43 8.90 -12.36 16.56
C VAL A 43 7.60 -13.16 16.47
N GLY A 44 7.53 -14.27 17.22
CA GLY A 44 6.35 -15.13 17.23
C GLY A 44 5.14 -14.43 17.83
N PHE A 45 5.35 -13.61 18.85
CA PHE A 45 4.29 -12.82 19.49
C PHE A 45 3.68 -11.80 18.52
N LEU A 46 4.50 -11.03 17.80
CA LEU A 46 4.03 -10.04 16.84
C LEU A 46 3.31 -10.69 15.65
N LEU A 47 3.85 -11.77 15.09
CA LEU A 47 3.16 -12.54 14.06
C LEU A 47 1.82 -13.09 14.55
N GLY A 48 1.78 -13.63 15.77
CA GLY A 48 0.56 -14.12 16.38
C GLY A 48 -0.51 -13.03 16.53
N ILE A 49 -0.09 -11.83 16.98
CA ILE A 49 -0.99 -10.68 17.10
C ILE A 49 -1.50 -10.24 15.74
N VAL A 50 -0.63 -10.15 14.73
CA VAL A 50 -1.03 -9.77 13.36
C VAL A 50 -2.06 -10.75 12.79
N ILE A 51 -1.85 -12.06 12.96
CA ILE A 51 -2.80 -13.09 12.49
C ILE A 51 -4.11 -13.03 13.27
N LEU A 52 -4.04 -12.83 14.60
CA LEU A 52 -5.22 -12.71 15.45
C LEU A 52 -6.03 -11.46 15.07
N GLU A 53 -5.37 -10.32 14.93
CA GLU A 53 -5.98 -9.04 14.54
C GLU A 53 -6.63 -9.15 13.16
N PHE A 54 -5.93 -9.74 12.19
CA PHE A 54 -6.48 -10.02 10.86
C PHE A 54 -7.75 -10.87 10.95
N THR A 55 -7.69 -12.00 11.67
CA THR A 55 -8.80 -12.96 11.78
C THR A 55 -10.02 -12.36 12.48
N LEU A 56 -9.82 -11.61 13.57
CA LEU A 56 -10.90 -10.98 14.32
C LEU A 56 -11.62 -9.91 13.50
N LEU A 57 -10.88 -9.05 12.81
CA LEU A 57 -11.47 -7.98 12.01
C LEU A 57 -12.16 -8.52 10.76
N GLU A 58 -11.52 -9.48 10.07
CA GLU A 58 -12.11 -10.11 8.90
C GLU A 58 -13.37 -10.90 9.26
N GLY A 59 -13.38 -11.61 10.39
CA GLY A 59 -14.57 -12.28 10.92
C GLY A 59 -15.70 -11.32 11.32
N ALA A 60 -15.37 -10.08 11.69
CA ALA A 60 -16.35 -9.02 11.95
C ALA A 60 -16.84 -8.30 10.67
N GLY A 61 -16.33 -8.68 9.49
CA GLY A 61 -16.66 -8.02 8.22
C GLY A 61 -16.07 -6.62 8.09
N ILE A 62 -15.02 -6.31 8.86
CA ILE A 62 -14.33 -5.03 8.84
C ILE A 62 -12.96 -5.21 8.18
N SER A 63 -12.54 -4.26 7.34
CA SER A 63 -11.24 -4.33 6.67
C SER A 63 -10.09 -4.37 7.70
N PRO A 64 -9.25 -5.43 7.72
CA PRO A 64 -8.17 -5.56 8.70
C PRO A 64 -6.97 -4.67 8.39
N PHE A 65 -6.77 -4.26 7.14
CA PHE A 65 -5.56 -3.59 6.69
C PHE A 65 -5.25 -2.27 7.42
N PRO A 66 -6.20 -1.35 7.67
CA PRO A 66 -5.90 -0.12 8.39
C PRO A 66 -5.49 -0.36 9.85
N ALA A 67 -6.03 -1.41 10.48
CA ALA A 67 -5.66 -1.79 11.84
C ALA A 67 -4.23 -2.32 11.90
N LEU A 68 -3.89 -3.27 11.03
CA LEU A 68 -2.53 -3.82 10.94
C LEU A 68 -1.46 -2.76 10.68
N ILE A 69 -1.77 -1.78 9.80
CA ILE A 69 -0.88 -0.65 9.53
C ILE A 69 -0.72 0.22 10.78
N ALA A 70 -1.81 0.51 11.50
CA ALA A 70 -1.76 1.29 12.73
C ALA A 70 -0.99 0.57 13.85
N THR A 71 -1.25 -0.72 14.07
CA THR A 71 -0.52 -1.57 15.01
C THR A 71 0.98 -1.56 14.70
N GLY A 72 1.35 -1.82 13.45
CA GLY A 72 2.75 -1.81 13.01
C GLY A 72 3.42 -0.44 13.17
N ALA A 73 2.71 0.66 12.89
CA ALA A 73 3.23 2.01 13.07
C ALA A 73 3.47 2.36 14.54
N VAL A 74 2.57 1.96 15.44
CA VAL A 74 2.71 2.16 16.89
C VAL A 74 3.87 1.32 17.41
N VAL A 75 3.87 0.02 17.16
CA VAL A 75 4.93 -0.89 17.62
C VAL A 75 6.30 -0.46 17.09
N GLY A 76 6.40 -0.12 15.80
CA GLY A 76 7.65 0.30 15.18
C GLY A 76 8.20 1.64 15.72
N ASN A 77 7.35 2.55 16.17
CA ASN A 77 7.78 3.86 16.70
C ASN A 77 8.20 3.81 18.18
N PHE A 78 7.61 2.92 18.96
CA PHE A 78 7.85 2.82 20.42
C PHE A 78 8.82 1.70 20.81
N SER A 79 9.41 1.00 19.84
CA SER A 79 10.43 0.00 20.09
C SER A 79 11.72 0.67 20.55
N ASP A 80 12.09 0.47 21.82
CA ASP A 80 13.42 0.80 22.31
C ASP A 80 14.48 0.14 21.42
N LYS A 81 15.59 0.81 21.15
CA LYS A 81 16.67 0.35 20.25
C LYS A 81 17.49 -0.81 20.84
N SER A 82 16.82 -1.84 21.37
CA SER A 82 17.46 -3.07 21.80
C SER A 82 17.79 -3.94 20.58
N ILE A 83 18.84 -4.76 20.71
CA ILE A 83 19.33 -5.67 19.65
C ILE A 83 18.22 -6.64 19.19
N PHE A 84 17.29 -6.99 20.09
CA PHE A 84 16.19 -7.91 19.79
C PHE A 84 15.14 -7.29 18.86
N TRP A 85 14.87 -5.98 18.97
CA TRP A 85 13.98 -5.27 18.05
C TRP A 85 14.57 -5.14 16.64
N GLU A 86 15.88 -4.93 16.52
CA GLU A 86 16.54 -4.94 15.21
C GLU A 86 16.46 -6.32 14.54
N ARG A 87 16.64 -7.40 15.31
CA ARG A 87 16.45 -8.77 14.78
C ARG A 87 15.03 -8.96 14.26
N GLU A 88 14.03 -8.50 14.99
CA GLU A 88 12.64 -8.62 14.57
C GLU A 88 12.31 -7.79 13.33
N ALA A 89 12.74 -6.53 13.30
CA ALA A 89 12.56 -5.67 12.13
C ALA A 89 13.22 -6.29 10.88
N ASN A 90 14.42 -6.85 11.02
CA ASN A 90 15.10 -7.55 9.94
C ASN A 90 14.36 -8.82 9.50
N PHE A 91 13.79 -9.56 10.44
CA PHE A 91 12.99 -10.75 10.14
C PHE A 91 11.72 -10.38 9.34
N GLN A 92 10.95 -9.40 9.81
CA GLN A 92 9.76 -8.92 9.11
C GLN A 92 10.10 -8.30 7.75
N GLN A 93 11.22 -7.59 7.64
CA GLN A 93 11.70 -7.04 6.36
C GLN A 93 12.05 -8.17 5.37
N SER A 94 12.74 -9.21 5.84
CA SER A 94 13.09 -10.38 5.02
C SER A 94 11.83 -11.14 4.58
N LEU A 95 10.86 -11.31 5.48
CA LEU A 95 9.58 -11.93 5.18
C LEU A 95 8.78 -11.10 4.16
N SER A 96 8.74 -9.77 4.33
CA SER A 96 8.08 -8.85 3.38
C SER A 96 8.73 -8.91 2.00
N PHE A 97 10.06 -8.99 1.94
CA PHE A 97 10.80 -9.12 0.69
C PHE A 97 10.46 -10.45 -0.01
N LEU A 98 10.49 -11.55 0.73
CA LEU A 98 10.14 -12.88 0.20
C LEU A 98 8.69 -12.92 -0.29
N ALA A 99 7.74 -12.44 0.50
CA ALA A 99 6.32 -12.39 0.13
C ALA A 99 6.10 -11.54 -1.13
N LYS A 100 6.76 -10.38 -1.25
CA LYS A 100 6.70 -9.55 -2.46
C LYS A 100 7.27 -10.28 -3.67
N ALA A 101 8.42 -10.95 -3.53
CA ALA A 101 9.02 -11.72 -4.62
C ALA A 101 8.07 -12.82 -5.12
N ILE A 102 7.46 -13.57 -4.20
CA ILE A 102 6.46 -14.60 -4.53
C ILE A 102 5.27 -13.97 -5.27
N ILE A 103 4.72 -12.86 -4.78
CA ILE A 103 3.59 -12.17 -5.44
C ILE A 103 3.95 -11.77 -6.88
N PHE A 104 5.15 -11.23 -7.11
CA PHE A 104 5.58 -10.83 -8.45
C PHE A 104 5.84 -12.03 -9.38
N ILE A 105 6.38 -13.12 -8.86
CA ILE A 105 6.58 -14.37 -9.63
C ILE A 105 5.21 -14.95 -10.03
N LEU A 106 4.27 -15.02 -9.08
CA LEU A 106 2.91 -15.52 -9.34
C LEU A 106 2.17 -14.64 -10.35
N LEU A 107 2.31 -13.31 -10.25
CA LEU A 107 1.76 -12.40 -11.26
C LEU A 107 2.29 -12.73 -12.66
N GLY A 108 3.61 -12.90 -12.79
CA GLY A 108 4.23 -13.28 -14.05
C GLY A 108 3.72 -14.61 -14.60
N GLY A 109 3.42 -15.57 -13.71
CA GLY A 109 2.86 -16.87 -14.08
C GLY A 109 1.39 -16.84 -14.52
N ILE A 110 0.60 -15.88 -14.02
CA ILE A 110 -0.83 -15.73 -14.39
C ILE A 110 -0.98 -15.03 -15.75
N LEU A 111 -0.02 -14.19 -16.15
CA LEU A 111 -0.10 -13.41 -17.39
C LEU A 111 0.17 -14.29 -18.62
N THR A 112 -0.76 -14.30 -19.57
CA THR A 112 -0.55 -14.96 -20.87
C THR A 112 -0.08 -13.98 -21.94
N LEU A 113 0.83 -14.43 -22.82
CA LEU A 113 1.42 -13.59 -23.87
C LEU A 113 0.36 -12.97 -24.79
N ASN A 114 -0.68 -13.75 -25.14
CA ASN A 114 -1.76 -13.31 -26.01
C ASN A 114 -2.60 -12.19 -25.39
N GLU A 115 -2.90 -12.29 -24.08
CA GLU A 115 -3.62 -11.24 -23.35
C GLU A 115 -2.80 -9.96 -23.24
N MET A 116 -1.50 -10.09 -22.98
CA MET A 116 -0.59 -8.95 -22.96
C MET A 116 -0.63 -8.22 -24.31
N TYR A 117 -0.47 -8.92 -25.43
CA TYR A 117 -0.55 -8.28 -26.75
C TYR A 117 -1.91 -7.62 -27.01
N ARG A 118 -3.01 -8.26 -26.61
CA ARG A 118 -4.37 -7.71 -26.78
C ARG A 118 -4.58 -6.40 -26.02
N TYR A 119 -4.01 -6.29 -24.82
CA TYR A 119 -4.17 -5.12 -23.94
C TYR A 119 -2.94 -4.20 -23.89
N LEU A 120 -2.01 -4.36 -24.84
CA LEU A 120 -0.77 -3.58 -24.88
C LEU A 120 -1.02 -2.07 -24.96
N VAL A 121 -1.83 -1.64 -25.94
CA VAL A 121 -2.16 -0.23 -26.16
C VAL A 121 -2.91 0.38 -24.96
N PRO A 122 -4.03 -0.20 -24.47
CA PRO A 122 -4.73 0.37 -23.32
C PRO A 122 -3.88 0.32 -22.04
N GLY A 123 -3.08 -0.74 -21.85
CA GLY A 123 -2.15 -0.88 -20.73
C GLY A 123 -1.11 0.23 -20.67
N ILE A 124 -0.42 0.50 -21.78
CA ILE A 124 0.61 1.55 -21.85
C ILE A 124 -0.03 2.93 -21.67
N LEU A 125 -1.13 3.21 -22.37
CA LEU A 125 -1.82 4.51 -22.27
C LEU A 125 -2.29 4.78 -20.83
N LEU A 126 -2.90 3.79 -20.17
CA LEU A 126 -3.31 3.94 -18.77
C LEU A 126 -2.08 4.14 -17.87
N SER A 127 -1.01 3.38 -18.07
CA SER A 127 0.21 3.52 -17.28
C SER A 127 0.78 4.93 -17.33
N VAL A 128 0.93 5.49 -18.54
CA VAL A 128 1.39 6.87 -18.74
C VAL A 128 0.40 7.86 -18.15
N ALA A 129 -0.89 7.68 -18.38
CA ALA A 129 -1.91 8.60 -17.87
C ALA A 129 -1.94 8.65 -16.34
N VAL A 130 -1.95 7.51 -15.66
CA VAL A 130 -2.02 7.54 -14.20
C VAL A 130 -0.68 7.98 -13.57
N MET A 131 0.44 7.81 -14.28
CA MET A 131 1.77 8.23 -13.83
C MET A 131 2.01 9.74 -13.98
N PHE A 132 1.65 10.33 -15.12
CA PHE A 132 1.94 11.74 -15.44
C PHE A 132 0.75 12.68 -15.27
N LEU A 133 -0.49 12.18 -15.29
CA LEU A 133 -1.69 13.02 -15.11
C LEU A 133 -2.29 12.81 -13.73
N ALA A 134 -2.79 11.60 -13.44
CA ALA A 134 -3.60 11.37 -12.24
C ALA A 134 -2.84 11.60 -10.94
N ARG A 135 -1.56 11.24 -10.91
CA ARG A 135 -0.75 11.36 -9.69
C ARG A 135 -0.28 12.80 -9.44
N PRO A 136 0.36 13.52 -10.38
CA PRO A 136 0.67 14.92 -10.17
C PRO A 136 -0.59 15.73 -9.85
N SER A 137 -1.72 15.49 -10.53
CA SER A 137 -2.96 16.20 -10.24
C SER A 137 -3.48 15.92 -8.83
N ALA A 138 -3.42 14.69 -8.34
CA ALA A 138 -3.80 14.35 -6.97
C ALA A 138 -2.87 15.01 -5.92
N VAL A 139 -1.57 15.06 -6.19
CA VAL A 139 -0.60 15.74 -5.29
C VAL A 139 -0.81 17.25 -5.30
N PHE A 140 -1.02 17.87 -6.46
CA PHE A 140 -1.32 19.31 -6.56
C PHE A 140 -2.68 19.65 -5.95
N ALA A 141 -3.69 18.78 -6.09
CA ALA A 141 -5.00 18.99 -5.46
C ALA A 141 -4.90 18.89 -3.94
N SER A 142 -4.23 17.87 -3.40
CA SER A 142 -4.08 17.68 -1.95
C SER A 142 -3.21 18.76 -1.32
N LEU A 143 -2.02 19.04 -1.87
CA LEU A 143 -1.12 20.08 -1.35
C LEU A 143 -1.62 21.50 -1.65
N GLY A 144 -2.40 21.69 -2.71
CA GLY A 144 -3.10 22.94 -3.00
C GLY A 144 -4.22 23.24 -2.01
N LEU A 145 -4.93 22.19 -1.54
CA LEU A 145 -5.91 22.29 -0.45
C LEU A 145 -5.24 22.62 0.89
N VAL A 146 -4.11 21.98 1.19
CA VAL A 146 -3.29 22.27 2.39
C VAL A 146 -2.71 23.69 2.36
N HIS A 147 -2.46 24.26 1.18
CA HIS A 147 -2.01 25.64 1.01
C HIS A 147 -3.02 26.71 1.47
N ARG A 148 -4.29 26.34 1.69
CA ARG A 148 -5.32 27.24 2.24
C ARG A 148 -5.30 27.34 3.77
N LEU A 149 -4.54 26.50 4.47
CA LEU A 149 -4.35 26.62 5.93
C LEU A 149 -3.19 27.59 6.25
N PRO A 150 -3.30 28.39 7.32
CA PRO A 150 -2.32 29.41 7.63
C PRO A 150 -1.02 28.78 8.17
N SER A 151 0.09 29.11 7.50
CA SER A 151 1.44 29.26 8.04
C SER A 151 2.13 28.01 8.65
N ARG A 152 3.06 27.40 7.89
CA ARG A 152 4.42 26.92 8.30
C ARG A 152 5.04 25.85 7.37
N TYR A 153 4.25 25.20 6.50
CA TYR A 153 4.73 24.14 5.59
C TYR A 153 4.52 24.50 4.11
N ARG A 154 5.15 25.58 3.63
CA ARG A 154 5.22 25.84 2.18
C ARG A 154 6.23 24.89 1.56
N ILE A 155 5.75 23.75 1.06
CA ILE A 155 6.55 22.82 0.25
C ILE A 155 6.87 23.51 -1.08
N ASP A 156 8.13 23.49 -1.52
CA ASP A 156 8.52 24.08 -2.80
C ASP A 156 7.82 23.36 -3.97
N ARG A 157 7.49 24.10 -5.03
CA ARG A 157 6.82 23.55 -6.21
C ARG A 157 7.64 22.42 -6.85
N LYS A 158 8.96 22.47 -6.74
CA LYS A 158 9.87 21.41 -7.20
C LYS A 158 9.73 20.14 -6.37
N THR A 159 9.60 20.27 -5.06
CA THR A 159 9.35 19.15 -4.15
C THR A 159 7.96 18.56 -4.36
N MET A 160 6.94 19.40 -4.61
CA MET A 160 5.59 18.91 -4.98
C MET A 160 5.61 18.12 -6.30
N ALA A 161 6.32 18.62 -7.31
CA ALA A 161 6.50 17.90 -8.57
C ALA A 161 7.27 16.58 -8.37
N PHE A 162 8.30 16.57 -7.53
CA PHE A 162 9.03 15.36 -7.15
C PHE A 162 8.13 14.32 -6.47
N MET A 163 7.32 14.71 -5.49
CA MET A 163 6.33 13.83 -4.82
C MET A 163 5.23 13.34 -5.79
N GLY A 164 4.83 14.22 -6.71
CA GLY A 164 3.86 13.95 -7.77
C GLY A 164 4.37 12.98 -8.83
N LEU A 165 5.68 12.90 -9.05
CA LEU A 165 6.28 12.01 -10.04
C LEU A 165 6.73 10.69 -9.40
N ILE A 166 7.31 10.73 -8.21
CA ILE A 166 7.86 9.53 -7.56
C ILE A 166 6.84 8.91 -6.64
N GLY A 167 6.45 7.68 -6.96
CA GLY A 167 6.05 6.77 -5.92
C GLY A 167 5.69 5.39 -6.43
N PRO A 168 6.26 4.38 -5.77
CA PRO A 168 6.20 3.01 -6.23
C PRO A 168 4.75 2.51 -6.20
N ARG A 169 4.30 1.96 -7.34
CA ARG A 169 3.14 1.07 -7.35
C ARG A 169 3.63 -0.31 -6.98
N GLY A 170 3.05 -0.87 -5.93
CA GLY A 170 3.59 -2.06 -5.29
C GLY A 170 2.74 -3.31 -5.48
N ALA A 171 3.10 -4.32 -4.70
CA ALA A 171 2.45 -5.62 -4.63
C ALA A 171 0.94 -5.55 -4.28
N VAL A 172 0.51 -4.56 -3.50
CA VAL A 172 -0.91 -4.44 -3.09
C VAL A 172 -1.81 -4.21 -4.30
N SER A 173 -1.42 -3.32 -5.23
CA SER A 173 -2.21 -3.05 -6.44
C SER A 173 -2.30 -4.28 -7.33
N VAL A 174 -1.23 -5.06 -7.42
CA VAL A 174 -1.19 -6.33 -8.16
C VAL A 174 -2.20 -7.31 -7.57
N VAL A 175 -2.12 -7.57 -6.27
CA VAL A 175 -3.00 -8.54 -5.59
C VAL A 175 -4.47 -8.11 -5.71
N MET A 176 -4.77 -6.83 -5.48
CA MET A 176 -6.14 -6.31 -5.58
C MET A 176 -6.68 -6.34 -7.00
N SER A 177 -5.84 -6.28 -8.04
CA SER A 177 -6.30 -6.37 -9.43
C SER A 177 -6.83 -7.74 -9.82
N LEU A 178 -6.42 -8.79 -9.10
CA LEU A 178 -6.87 -10.16 -9.34
C LEU A 178 -8.22 -10.46 -8.66
N VAL A 179 -8.57 -9.73 -7.60
CA VAL A 179 -9.77 -9.96 -6.79
C VAL A 179 -11.06 -10.00 -7.62
N PRO A 180 -11.33 -9.06 -8.56
CA PRO A 180 -12.55 -9.12 -9.36
C PRO A 180 -12.64 -10.38 -10.23
N TYR A 181 -11.49 -10.82 -10.76
CA TYR A 181 -11.42 -12.00 -11.62
C TYR A 181 -11.63 -13.29 -10.83
N THR A 182 -11.01 -13.42 -9.64
CA THR A 182 -11.18 -14.60 -8.79
C THR A 182 -12.59 -14.72 -8.22
N ILE A 183 -13.20 -13.59 -7.83
CA ILE A 183 -14.61 -13.54 -7.42
C ILE A 183 -15.51 -13.90 -8.60
N GLY A 184 -15.27 -13.34 -9.80
CA GLY A 184 -16.03 -13.70 -11.00
C GLY A 184 -16.00 -15.20 -11.31
N LEU A 185 -14.82 -15.84 -11.16
CA LEU A 185 -14.67 -17.29 -11.29
C LEU A 185 -15.44 -18.07 -10.22
N ALA A 186 -15.39 -17.63 -8.96
CA ALA A 186 -16.07 -18.31 -7.86
C ALA A 186 -17.60 -18.24 -7.99
N TYR A 187 -18.13 -17.05 -8.30
CA TYR A 187 -19.58 -16.80 -8.39
C TYR A 187 -20.17 -17.05 -9.77
N HIS A 188 -19.36 -17.46 -10.76
CA HIS A 188 -19.76 -17.70 -12.15
C HIS A 188 -20.39 -16.48 -12.84
N ASP A 189 -20.01 -15.27 -12.41
CA ASP A 189 -20.54 -14.03 -12.95
C ASP A 189 -19.79 -13.62 -14.23
N PRO A 190 -20.44 -13.63 -15.42
CA PRO A 190 -19.76 -13.40 -16.70
C PRO A 190 -19.20 -11.97 -16.83
N LEU A 191 -19.84 -10.99 -16.19
CA LEU A 191 -19.38 -9.60 -16.19
C LEU A 191 -18.04 -9.44 -15.46
N LEU A 192 -17.92 -10.04 -14.26
CA LEU A 192 -16.72 -9.95 -13.43
C LEU A 192 -15.53 -10.68 -14.08
N MET A 193 -15.77 -11.76 -14.81
CA MET A 193 -14.70 -12.46 -15.54
C MET A 193 -14.14 -11.60 -16.68
N GLN A 194 -15.00 -11.01 -17.52
CA GLN A 194 -14.56 -10.20 -18.67
C GLN A 194 -13.82 -8.94 -18.22
N TRP A 195 -14.40 -8.18 -17.29
CA TRP A 195 -13.78 -6.94 -16.81
C TRP A 195 -12.60 -7.23 -15.88
N GLY A 196 -12.66 -8.30 -15.08
CA GLY A 196 -11.56 -8.72 -14.22
C GLY A 196 -10.29 -9.03 -15.01
N GLN A 197 -10.42 -9.67 -16.17
CA GLN A 197 -9.30 -9.94 -17.06
C GLN A 197 -8.63 -8.66 -17.57
N MET A 198 -9.44 -7.72 -18.05
CA MET A 198 -8.94 -6.42 -18.47
C MET A 198 -8.24 -5.68 -17.32
N ILE A 199 -8.80 -5.73 -16.11
CA ILE A 199 -8.24 -5.03 -14.93
C ILE A 199 -6.87 -5.59 -14.56
N TYR A 200 -6.70 -6.91 -14.36
CA TYR A 200 -5.41 -7.44 -13.89
C TYR A 200 -4.31 -7.26 -14.93
N VAL A 201 -4.60 -7.45 -16.23
CA VAL A 201 -3.58 -7.26 -17.29
C VAL A 201 -3.17 -5.79 -17.37
N THR A 202 -4.13 -4.88 -17.34
CA THR A 202 -3.85 -3.44 -17.42
C THR A 202 -3.10 -2.94 -16.18
N VAL A 203 -3.47 -3.40 -14.98
CA VAL A 203 -2.74 -3.07 -13.74
C VAL A 203 -1.34 -3.66 -13.75
N SER A 204 -1.13 -4.83 -14.34
CA SER A 204 0.21 -5.42 -14.50
C SER A 204 1.12 -4.54 -15.36
N TYR A 205 0.61 -4.03 -16.50
CA TYR A 205 1.33 -3.03 -17.30
C TYR A 205 1.70 -1.80 -16.48
N VAL A 206 0.74 -1.27 -15.73
CA VAL A 206 0.92 -0.11 -14.86
C VAL A 206 2.03 -0.34 -13.84
N VAL A 207 2.06 -1.50 -13.19
CA VAL A 207 3.06 -1.81 -12.16
C VAL A 207 4.44 -2.00 -12.79
N ILE A 208 4.55 -2.79 -13.87
CA ILE A 208 5.83 -3.05 -14.56
C ILE A 208 6.41 -1.75 -15.10
N LEU A 209 5.62 -0.97 -15.85
CA LEU A 209 6.07 0.31 -16.41
C LEU A 209 6.40 1.32 -15.30
N SER A 210 5.61 1.37 -14.23
CA SER A 210 5.90 2.25 -13.09
C SER A 210 7.25 1.91 -12.48
N ILE A 211 7.53 0.63 -12.19
CA ILE A 211 8.79 0.19 -11.57
C ILE A 211 9.97 0.48 -12.49
N VAL A 212 9.88 0.10 -13.78
CA VAL A 212 10.97 0.30 -14.74
C VAL A 212 11.27 1.79 -14.93
N LEU A 213 10.24 2.59 -15.22
CA LEU A 213 10.42 4.03 -15.43
C LEU A 213 10.92 4.70 -14.15
N GLN A 214 10.32 4.41 -12.98
CA GLN A 214 10.73 5.00 -11.71
C GLN A 214 12.16 4.68 -11.34
N THR A 215 12.62 3.45 -11.57
CA THR A 215 14.00 3.06 -11.30
C THR A 215 14.98 3.91 -12.13
N ILE A 216 14.60 4.27 -13.36
CA ILE A 216 15.43 5.08 -14.27
C ILE A 216 15.38 6.57 -13.90
N TYR A 217 14.19 7.17 -13.78
CA TYR A 217 14.10 8.63 -13.61
C TYR A 217 14.18 9.11 -12.16
N ALA A 218 13.91 8.28 -11.14
CA ALA A 218 13.96 8.71 -9.75
C ALA A 218 15.32 9.31 -9.33
N PRO A 219 16.48 8.67 -9.62
CA PRO A 219 17.77 9.27 -9.27
C PRO A 219 18.06 10.56 -10.07
N PHE A 220 17.63 10.62 -11.33
CA PHE A 220 17.80 11.81 -12.17
C PHE A 220 16.96 12.98 -11.65
N LEU A 221 15.71 12.72 -11.27
CA LEU A 221 14.78 13.72 -10.77
C LEU A 221 15.18 14.22 -9.37
N ALA A 222 15.72 13.33 -8.52
CA ALA A 222 16.24 13.67 -7.20
C ALA A 222 17.38 14.69 -7.31
N ARG A 223 18.33 14.47 -8.23
CA ARG A 223 19.45 15.39 -8.47
C ARG A 223 19.01 16.77 -8.99
N ARG A 224 17.87 16.86 -9.69
CA ARG A 224 17.42 18.09 -10.36
C ARG A 224 16.43 18.92 -9.54
N LEU A 225 15.60 18.27 -8.72
CA LEU A 225 14.49 18.92 -8.01
C LEU A 225 14.69 19.05 -6.50
N LEU A 226 15.47 18.18 -5.88
CA LEU A 226 15.77 18.32 -4.45
C LEU A 226 16.97 19.24 -4.26
N PRO A 227 16.95 20.17 -3.29
CA PRO A 227 18.17 20.87 -2.89
C PRO A 227 19.22 19.82 -2.48
N PRO A 228 20.52 20.07 -2.73
CA PRO A 228 21.56 19.17 -2.27
C PRO A 228 21.39 18.99 -0.76
N VAL A 229 21.11 17.74 -0.36
CA VAL A 229 21.17 17.38 1.05
C VAL A 229 22.64 17.53 1.41
N ALA A 230 22.97 18.58 2.17
CA ALA A 230 24.25 18.65 2.86
C ALA A 230 24.27 17.45 3.82
N ILE A 231 25.02 16.43 3.43
CA ILE A 231 25.40 15.31 4.29
C ILE A 231 26.44 15.85 5.28
#